data_AF-A0A1Y1SZ82-F1
#
_entry.id   AF-A0A1Y1SZ82-F1
#
_cell.length_a   1.000
_cell.length_b   1.000
_cell.length_c   1.000
_cell.angle_alpha   90.00
_cell.angle_beta   90.00
_cell.angle_gamma   90.00
#
_symmetry.space_group_name_H-M   'P 1'
#
loop_
_entity.id
_entity.type
_entity.pdbx_description
1 polymer ?
#
loop_
_entity_poly.entity_id
_entity_poly.type
_entity_poly.pdbx_seq_one_letter_code
_entity_poly.pdbx_strand_id
1 'polypeptide(L)'
;MKEELLLLRNIKDGDQESFKIFFKETYPALFGYANSYARNRVLAEDITQQAYIKFWENRKKIDLNNSPKSYLYTIAYNGFLDSKRKEQKERNYMDQLHRAAIEEEASEKERLERKLERLQKVIDSLPEKCRKILLMNKMEGLKYKEIAEKLDISVKTVESQMRIAFQKIRESFKNEEVILWTLFSKLRVC
;
A
#
# COMPACT_ATOMS: atom_id res chain seq x y z
N MET A 1 -36.11 -9.19 -40.65
CA MET A 1 -36.67 -10.25 -39.77
C MET A 1 -36.30 -11.65 -40.19
N LYS A 2 -36.68 -12.15 -41.39
CA LYS A 2 -36.36 -13.55 -41.79
C LYS A 2 -34.85 -13.83 -41.95
N GLU A 3 -34.09 -12.87 -42.50
CA GLU A 3 -32.63 -13.01 -42.70
C GLU A 3 -31.85 -13.00 -41.38
N GLU A 4 -32.22 -12.13 -40.44
CA GLU A 4 -31.58 -12.04 -39.11
C GLU A 4 -31.82 -13.30 -38.27
N LEU A 5 -33.02 -13.88 -38.36
CA LEU A 5 -33.36 -15.15 -37.71
C LEU A 5 -32.61 -16.34 -38.31
N LEU A 6 -32.44 -16.37 -39.64
CA LEU A 6 -31.66 -17.40 -40.33
C LEU A 6 -30.18 -17.31 -39.95
N LEU A 7 -29.62 -16.10 -39.93
CA LEU A 7 -28.23 -15.86 -39.52
C LEU A 7 -28.00 -16.31 -38.08
N LEU A 8 -28.90 -15.95 -37.16
CA LEU A 8 -28.82 -16.36 -35.76
C LEU A 8 -28.93 -17.87 -35.58
N ARG A 9 -29.80 -18.53 -36.35
CA ARG A 9 -29.92 -19.99 -36.34
C ARG A 9 -28.61 -20.66 -36.77
N ASN A 10 -28.00 -20.20 -37.87
CA ASN A 10 -26.73 -20.73 -38.33
C ASN A 10 -25.61 -20.52 -37.31
N ILE A 11 -25.54 -19.35 -36.68
CA ILE A 11 -24.58 -19.08 -35.60
C ILE A 11 -24.80 -20.05 -34.43
N LYS A 12 -26.05 -20.28 -34.03
CA LYS A 12 -26.40 -21.22 -32.96
C LYS A 12 -25.96 -22.66 -33.27
N ASP A 13 -26.08 -23.06 -34.53
CA ASP A 13 -25.62 -24.35 -35.05
C ASP A 13 -24.09 -24.44 -35.21
N GLY A 14 -23.38 -23.31 -35.04
CA GLY A 14 -21.92 -23.24 -35.03
C GLY A 14 -21.28 -22.86 -36.36
N ASP A 15 -22.05 -22.29 -37.28
CA ASP A 15 -21.51 -21.76 -38.53
C ASP A 15 -20.64 -20.51 -38.26
N GLN A 16 -19.35 -20.64 -38.54
CA GLN A 16 -18.37 -19.57 -38.34
C GLN A 16 -18.52 -18.44 -39.36
N GLU A 17 -18.97 -18.74 -40.60
CA GLU A 17 -19.08 -17.69 -41.62
C GLU A 17 -20.26 -16.76 -41.30
N SER A 18 -21.40 -17.32 -40.87
CA SER A 18 -22.51 -16.53 -40.33
C SER A 18 -22.09 -15.65 -39.14
N PHE A 19 -21.24 -16.16 -38.23
CA PHE A 19 -20.73 -15.37 -37.11
C PHE A 19 -19.80 -14.24 -37.56
N LYS A 20 -18.95 -14.49 -38.55
CA LYS A 20 -18.04 -13.49 -39.13
C LYS A 20 -18.79 -12.37 -39.83
N ILE A 21 -19.88 -12.68 -40.54
CA ILE A 21 -20.78 -11.68 -41.14
C ILE A 21 -21.38 -10.81 -40.03
N PHE A 22 -21.98 -11.45 -39.01
CA PHE A 22 -22.56 -10.76 -37.86
C PHE A 22 -21.55 -9.86 -37.16
N PHE A 23 -20.32 -10.35 -36.92
CA PHE A 23 -19.23 -9.58 -36.33
C PHE A 23 -18.90 -8.33 -37.16
N LYS A 24 -18.66 -8.48 -38.47
CA LYS A 24 -18.30 -7.34 -39.34
C LYS A 24 -19.37 -6.26 -39.35
N GLU A 25 -20.64 -6.65 -39.37
CA GLU A 25 -21.77 -5.70 -39.39
C GLU A 25 -21.96 -4.97 -38.06
N THR A 26 -21.74 -5.65 -36.93
CA THR A 26 -22.10 -5.12 -35.60
C THR A 26 -20.92 -4.56 -34.82
N TYR A 27 -19.68 -4.86 -35.20
CA TYR A 27 -18.47 -4.44 -34.49
C TYR A 27 -18.35 -2.91 -34.34
N PRO A 28 -18.50 -2.07 -35.39
CA PRO A 28 -18.33 -0.63 -35.25
C PRO A 28 -19.32 -0.02 -34.25
N ALA A 29 -20.56 -0.52 -34.25
CA ALA A 29 -21.62 -0.04 -33.36
C ALA A 29 -21.40 -0.51 -31.91
N LEU A 30 -21.00 -1.77 -31.71
CA LEU A 30 -20.71 -2.29 -30.37
C LEU A 30 -19.48 -1.62 -29.76
N PHE A 31 -18.43 -1.41 -30.54
CA PHE A 31 -17.24 -0.69 -30.10
C PHE A 31 -17.56 0.76 -29.73
N GLY A 32 -18.34 1.47 -30.57
CA GLY A 32 -18.78 2.83 -30.28
C GLY A 32 -19.60 2.89 -28.97
N TYR A 33 -20.49 1.92 -28.78
CA TYR A 33 -21.24 1.76 -27.53
C TYR A 33 -20.30 1.54 -26.34
N ALA A 34 -19.37 0.59 -26.42
CA ALA A 34 -18.37 0.31 -25.40
C ALA A 34 -17.53 1.54 -25.02
N ASN A 35 -17.08 2.27 -26.03
CA ASN A 35 -16.25 3.45 -25.84
C ASN A 35 -17.00 4.60 -25.18
N SER A 36 -18.32 4.72 -25.41
CA SER A 36 -19.14 5.80 -24.83
C SER A 36 -19.16 5.81 -23.29
N TYR A 37 -19.14 4.63 -22.66
CA TYR A 37 -19.11 4.50 -21.20
C TYR A 37 -17.72 4.15 -20.65
N ALA A 38 -16.88 3.44 -21.39
CA ALA A 38 -15.52 3.12 -20.94
C ALA A 38 -14.61 4.35 -20.93
N ARG A 39 -14.81 5.30 -21.87
CA ARG A 39 -13.95 6.48 -22.11
C ARG A 39 -12.45 6.15 -22.19
N ASN A 40 -12.14 4.91 -22.57
CA ASN A 40 -10.81 4.36 -22.70
C ASN A 40 -10.88 3.39 -23.88
N ARG A 41 -10.13 3.71 -24.94
CA ARG A 41 -10.15 2.96 -26.19
C ARG A 41 -9.73 1.50 -26.00
N VAL A 42 -8.70 1.26 -25.19
CA VAL A 42 -8.16 -0.08 -24.92
C VAL A 42 -9.17 -0.92 -24.15
N LEU A 43 -9.79 -0.34 -23.11
CA LEU A 43 -10.82 -1.03 -22.34
C LEU A 43 -12.07 -1.30 -23.19
N ALA A 44 -12.47 -0.34 -24.04
CA ALA A 44 -13.60 -0.52 -24.95
C ALA A 44 -13.36 -1.65 -25.95
N GLU A 45 -12.14 -1.73 -26.50
CA GLU A 45 -11.73 -2.79 -27.40
C GLU A 45 -11.74 -4.17 -26.71
N ASP A 46 -11.17 -4.28 -25.50
CA ASP A 46 -11.21 -5.52 -24.71
C ASP A 46 -12.64 -5.95 -24.40
N ILE A 47 -13.50 -5.04 -23.90
CA ILE A 47 -14.92 -5.32 -23.64
C ILE A 47 -15.62 -5.83 -24.90
N THR A 48 -15.36 -5.20 -26.05
CA THR A 48 -15.95 -5.57 -27.34
C THR A 48 -15.52 -6.98 -27.74
N GLN A 49 -14.22 -7.27 -27.70
CA GLN A 49 -13.68 -8.59 -28.03
C GLN A 49 -14.23 -9.67 -27.10
N GLN A 50 -14.21 -9.44 -25.79
CA GLN A 50 -14.74 -10.36 -24.79
C GLN A 50 -16.25 -10.60 -24.97
N ALA A 51 -17.00 -9.57 -25.39
CA ALA A 51 -18.42 -9.72 -25.68
C ALA A 51 -18.68 -10.72 -26.81
N TYR A 52 -17.91 -10.65 -27.91
CA TYR A 52 -18.01 -11.60 -29.01
C TYR A 52 -17.58 -13.02 -28.63
N ILE A 53 -16.51 -13.16 -27.84
CA ILE A 53 -16.06 -14.47 -27.33
C ILE A 53 -17.18 -15.11 -26.50
N LYS A 54 -17.69 -14.38 -25.50
CA LYS A 54 -18.79 -14.86 -24.63
C LYS A 54 -20.06 -15.15 -25.43
N PHE A 55 -20.37 -14.34 -26.44
CA PHE A 55 -21.51 -14.56 -27.32
C PHE A 55 -21.35 -15.88 -28.08
N TRP A 56 -20.17 -16.15 -28.65
CA TRP A 56 -19.89 -17.40 -29.36
C TRP A 56 -19.92 -18.61 -28.45
N GLU A 57 -19.31 -18.53 -27.26
CA GLU A 57 -19.34 -19.60 -26.26
C GLU A 57 -20.76 -19.94 -25.81
N ASN A 58 -21.60 -18.93 -25.64
CA ASN A 58 -22.99 -19.08 -25.20
C ASN A 58 -24.00 -19.20 -26.35
N ARG A 59 -23.56 -19.28 -27.61
CA ARG A 59 -24.44 -19.26 -28.80
C ARG A 59 -25.61 -20.25 -28.74
N LYS A 60 -25.38 -21.45 -28.18
CA LYS A 60 -26.39 -22.50 -28.03
C LYS A 60 -27.54 -22.12 -27.08
N LYS A 61 -27.28 -21.22 -26.14
CA LYS A 61 -28.26 -20.75 -25.14
C LYS A 61 -29.02 -19.51 -25.60
N ILE A 62 -28.68 -18.95 -26.76
CA ILE A 62 -29.36 -17.75 -27.27
C ILE A 62 -30.81 -18.11 -27.62
N ASP A 63 -31.72 -17.32 -27.07
CA ASP A 63 -33.14 -17.36 -27.40
C ASP A 63 -33.37 -16.72 -28.77
N LEU A 64 -34.00 -17.48 -29.68
CA LEU A 64 -34.30 -17.03 -31.04
C LEU A 64 -35.40 -15.96 -31.06
N ASN A 65 -36.14 -15.78 -29.96
CA ASN A 65 -37.14 -14.73 -29.82
C ASN A 65 -36.52 -13.37 -29.45
N ASN A 66 -35.26 -13.34 -29.01
CA ASN A 66 -34.54 -12.13 -28.65
C ASN A 66 -33.57 -11.71 -29.74
N SER A 67 -33.37 -10.40 -29.91
CA SER A 67 -32.39 -9.91 -30.88
C SER A 67 -30.97 -10.30 -30.45
N PRO A 68 -30.16 -10.88 -31.35
CA PRO A 68 -28.77 -11.22 -31.05
C PRO A 68 -27.93 -9.98 -30.72
N LYS A 69 -28.28 -8.83 -31.32
CA LYS A 69 -27.65 -7.54 -31.01
C LYS A 69 -27.94 -7.16 -29.56
N SER A 70 -29.20 -7.20 -29.11
CA SER A 70 -29.55 -6.87 -27.72
C SER A 70 -28.81 -7.75 -26.70
N TYR A 71 -28.68 -9.05 -27.00
CA TYR A 71 -27.91 -9.96 -26.14
C TYR A 71 -26.43 -9.56 -26.10
N LEU A 72 -25.82 -9.30 -27.26
CA LEU A 72 -24.43 -8.86 -27.37
C LEU A 72 -24.15 -7.56 -26.61
N TYR A 73 -25.04 -6.56 -26.71
CA TYR A 73 -24.93 -5.30 -25.99
C TYR A 73 -25.02 -5.50 -24.46
N THR A 74 -25.87 -6.43 -24.01
CA THR A 74 -25.98 -6.79 -22.60
C THR A 74 -24.67 -7.40 -22.08
N ILE A 75 -24.04 -8.28 -22.86
CA ILE A 75 -22.74 -8.87 -22.49
C ILE A 75 -21.67 -7.77 -22.38
N ALA A 76 -21.61 -6.85 -23.34
CA ALA A 76 -20.64 -5.76 -23.32
C ALA A 76 -20.83 -4.84 -22.10
N TYR A 77 -22.07 -4.45 -21.81
CA TYR A 77 -22.38 -3.61 -20.66
C TYR A 77 -22.03 -4.29 -19.33
N ASN A 78 -22.33 -5.59 -19.19
CA ASN A 78 -21.94 -6.35 -18.00
C ASN A 78 -20.41 -6.45 -17.87
N GLY A 79 -19.69 -6.63 -18.98
CA GLY A 79 -18.23 -6.61 -18.99
C GLY A 79 -17.65 -5.27 -18.50
N PHE A 80 -18.30 -4.15 -18.82
CA PHE A 80 -17.94 -2.85 -18.27
C PHE A 80 -18.20 -2.75 -16.76
N LEU A 81 -19.37 -3.19 -16.29
CA LEU A 81 -19.67 -3.15 -14.86
C LEU A 81 -18.68 -4.02 -14.07
N ASP A 82 -18.29 -5.17 -14.61
CA ASP A 82 -17.31 -6.05 -13.99
C ASP A 82 -15.92 -5.43 -13.93
N SER A 83 -15.49 -4.72 -14.99
CA SER A 83 -14.22 -3.98 -14.96
C SER A 83 -14.22 -2.88 -13.90
N LYS A 84 -15.35 -2.16 -13.75
CA LYS A 84 -15.50 -1.12 -12.71
C LYS A 84 -15.51 -1.70 -11.28
N ARG A 85 -16.13 -2.86 -11.08
CA ARG A 85 -16.09 -3.57 -9.79
C ARG A 85 -14.67 -4.00 -9.44
N LYS A 86 -13.92 -4.52 -10.42
CA LYS A 86 -12.51 -4.90 -10.25
C LYS A 86 -11.65 -3.69 -9.87
N GLU A 87 -11.79 -2.59 -10.60
CA GLU A 87 -11.08 -1.33 -10.35
C GLU A 87 -11.37 -0.79 -8.94
N GLN A 88 -12.63 -0.83 -8.50
CA GLN A 88 -13.00 -0.41 -7.14
C GLN A 88 -12.38 -1.31 -6.06
N LYS A 89 -12.36 -2.64 -6.29
CA LYS A 89 -11.75 -3.59 -5.35
C LYS A 89 -10.24 -3.34 -5.21
N GLU A 90 -9.56 -3.09 -6.31
CA GLU A 90 -8.13 -2.76 -6.32
C GLU A 90 -7.85 -1.45 -5.59
N ARG A 91 -8.65 -0.40 -5.83
CA ARG A 91 -8.56 0.86 -5.05
C ARG A 91 -8.74 0.65 -3.56
N ASN A 92 -9.80 -0.06 -3.15
CA ASN A 92 -10.06 -0.32 -1.74
C ASN A 92 -8.91 -1.06 -1.07
N TYR A 93 -8.28 -2.01 -1.78
CA TYR A 93 -7.13 -2.73 -1.27
C TYR A 93 -5.91 -1.81 -1.09
N MET A 94 -5.63 -0.95 -2.07
CA MET A 94 -4.55 0.04 -1.96
C MET A 94 -4.78 1.03 -0.81
N ASP A 95 -6.02 1.48 -0.61
CA ASP A 95 -6.38 2.36 0.51
C ASP A 95 -6.17 1.67 1.87
N GLN A 96 -6.50 0.37 1.98
CA GLN A 96 -6.25 -0.42 3.19
C GLN A 96 -4.76 -0.54 3.49
N LEU A 97 -3.93 -0.84 2.48
CA LEU A 97 -2.48 -0.91 2.64
C LEU A 97 -1.90 0.44 3.09
N HIS A 98 -2.38 1.53 2.50
CA HIS A 98 -1.93 2.88 2.86
C HIS A 98 -2.30 3.23 4.31
N ARG A 99 -3.51 2.88 4.77
CA ARG A 99 -3.92 3.08 6.16
C ARG A 99 -3.08 2.26 7.13
N ALA A 100 -2.84 0.99 6.81
CA ALA A 100 -2.00 0.13 7.64
C ALA A 100 -0.57 0.68 7.79
N ALA A 101 0.02 1.21 6.70
CA ALA A 101 1.33 1.84 6.75
C ALA A 101 1.36 3.09 7.65
N ILE A 102 0.32 3.94 7.58
CA ILE A 102 0.19 5.11 8.47
C ILE A 102 0.06 4.68 9.94
N GLU A 103 -0.74 3.67 10.22
CA GLU A 103 -0.94 3.16 11.58
C GLU A 103 0.35 2.56 12.15
N GLU A 104 1.12 1.86 11.33
CA GLU A 104 2.44 1.32 11.69
C GLU A 104 3.43 2.44 12.02
N GLU A 105 3.52 3.48 11.17
CA GLU A 105 4.39 4.64 11.42
C GLU A 105 4.00 5.39 12.71
N ALA A 106 2.69 5.59 12.94
CA ALA A 106 2.19 6.21 14.15
C ALA A 106 2.55 5.39 15.41
N SER A 107 2.39 4.06 15.34
CA SER A 107 2.76 3.13 16.41
C SER A 107 4.27 3.15 16.69
N GLU A 108 5.10 3.19 15.64
CA GLU A 108 6.55 3.28 15.79
C GLU A 108 6.96 4.60 16.45
N LYS A 109 6.34 5.72 16.05
CA LYS A 109 6.56 7.03 16.68
C LYS A 109 6.20 7.03 18.16
N GLU A 110 5.03 6.50 18.52
CA GLU A 110 4.59 6.42 19.92
C GLU A 110 5.52 5.51 20.75
N ARG A 111 5.99 4.40 20.16
CA ARG A 111 6.99 3.53 20.79
C ARG A 111 8.32 4.26 21.01
N LEU A 112 8.76 5.07 20.05
CA LEU A 112 9.97 5.88 20.19
C LEU A 112 9.83 6.95 21.27
N GLU A 113 8.70 7.66 21.33
CA GLU A 113 8.40 8.66 22.37
C GLU A 113 8.45 8.02 23.77
N ARG A 114 7.80 6.86 23.97
CA ARG A 114 7.88 6.11 25.23
C ARG A 114 9.31 5.73 25.61
N LYS A 115 10.14 5.33 24.64
CA LYS A 115 11.56 5.04 24.88
C LYS A 115 12.35 6.27 25.31
N LEU A 116 12.09 7.43 24.70
CA LEU A 116 12.72 8.70 25.04
C LEU A 116 12.31 9.16 26.45
N GLU A 117 11.03 9.09 26.81
CA GLU A 117 10.55 9.39 28.16
C GLU A 117 11.19 8.50 29.22
N ARG A 118 11.29 7.20 28.94
CA ARG A 118 11.97 6.25 29.83
C ARG A 118 13.45 6.59 29.98
N LEU A 119 14.14 6.94 28.89
CA LEU A 119 15.54 7.35 28.93
C LEU A 119 15.72 8.59 29.80
N GLN A 120 14.86 9.60 29.62
CA GLN A 120 14.87 10.81 30.42
C GLN A 120 14.73 10.50 31.92
N LYS A 121 13.75 9.68 32.30
CA LYS A 121 13.57 9.25 33.70
C LYS A 121 14.79 8.56 34.28
N VAL A 122 15.51 7.75 33.48
CA VAL A 122 16.75 7.12 33.94
C VAL A 122 17.84 8.16 34.16
N ILE A 123 18.01 9.10 33.22
CA ILE A 123 18.99 10.20 33.33
C ILE A 123 18.72 11.05 34.59
N ASP A 124 17.45 11.36 34.86
CA ASP A 124 17.06 12.12 36.04
C ASP A 124 17.30 11.37 37.36
N SER A 125 17.28 10.04 37.33
CA SER A 125 17.61 9.18 38.47
C SER A 125 19.13 8.98 38.72
N LEU A 126 19.98 9.51 37.85
CA LEU A 126 21.43 9.42 38.02
C LEU A 126 21.89 10.37 39.14
N PRO A 127 22.88 9.96 39.96
CA PRO A 127 23.55 10.88 40.87
C PRO A 127 24.07 12.11 40.10
N GLU A 128 24.01 13.29 40.71
CA GLU A 128 24.26 14.57 40.05
C GLU A 128 25.58 14.61 39.24
N LYS A 129 26.69 14.14 39.83
CA LYS A 129 27.99 14.06 39.15
C LYS A 129 27.97 13.12 37.93
N CYS A 130 27.29 11.99 38.04
CA CYS A 130 27.13 11.00 36.97
C CYS A 130 26.27 11.57 35.82
N ARG A 131 25.15 12.23 36.16
CA ARG A 131 24.28 12.91 35.19
C ARG A 131 25.03 14.00 34.43
N LYS A 132 25.75 14.88 35.15
CA LYS A 132 26.50 16.00 34.58
C LYS A 132 27.53 15.52 33.56
N ILE A 133 28.33 14.51 33.91
CA ILE A 133 29.35 13.93 33.03
C ILE A 133 28.72 13.29 31.78
N LEU A 134 27.60 12.56 31.94
CA LEU A 134 26.87 11.95 30.82
C LEU A 134 26.36 13.00 29.83
N LEU A 135 25.73 14.07 30.33
CA LEU A 135 25.17 15.15 29.49
C LEU A 135 26.29 15.91 28.76
N MET A 136 27.39 16.23 29.45
CA MET A 136 28.57 16.85 28.82
C MET A 136 29.14 16.00 27.68
N ASN A 137 29.17 14.67 27.82
CA ASN A 137 29.67 13.81 26.75
C ASN A 137 28.65 13.61 25.60
N LYS A 138 27.38 13.40 25.92
CA LYS A 138 26.36 12.99 24.93
C LYS A 138 25.61 14.13 24.28
N MET A 139 25.51 15.27 24.96
CA MET A 139 24.79 16.43 24.46
C MET A 139 25.74 17.55 24.05
N GLU A 140 26.74 17.86 24.90
CA GLU A 140 27.74 18.88 24.57
C GLU A 140 28.86 18.33 23.65
N GLY A 141 28.94 17.01 23.47
CA GLY A 141 29.92 16.37 22.58
C GLY A 141 31.37 16.39 23.12
N LEU A 142 31.57 16.74 24.40
CA LEU A 142 32.89 16.85 25.00
C LEU A 142 33.57 15.48 25.15
N LYS A 143 34.87 15.44 24.85
CA LYS A 143 35.73 14.28 25.07
C LYS A 143 36.03 14.13 26.55
N TYR A 144 36.37 12.91 26.97
CA TYR A 144 36.60 12.61 28.39
C TYR A 144 37.71 13.47 29.03
N LYS A 145 38.75 13.83 28.26
CA LYS A 145 39.82 14.73 28.72
C LYS A 145 39.30 16.16 28.99
N GLU A 146 38.49 16.69 28.08
CA GLU A 146 37.89 18.03 28.22
C GLU A 146 36.94 18.10 29.42
N ILE A 147 36.18 17.02 29.66
CA ILE A 147 35.31 16.91 30.85
C ILE A 147 36.15 16.84 32.13
N ALA A 148 37.23 16.05 32.13
CA ALA A 148 38.13 15.89 33.26
C ALA A 148 38.77 17.22 33.67
N GLU A 149 39.27 17.98 32.69
CA GLU A 149 39.82 19.33 32.89
C GLU A 149 38.76 20.31 33.39
N LYS A 150 37.57 20.34 32.77
CA LYS A 150 36.48 21.27 33.12
C LYS A 150 35.89 21.03 34.52
N LEU A 151 35.98 19.80 35.04
CA LEU A 151 35.48 19.44 36.37
C LEU A 151 36.58 19.25 37.42
N ASP A 152 37.85 19.46 37.06
CA ASP A 152 39.03 19.23 37.89
C ASP A 152 39.05 17.82 38.54
N ILE A 153 38.88 16.80 37.70
CA ILE A 153 38.89 15.38 38.09
C ILE A 153 39.78 14.56 37.15
N SER A 154 40.12 13.34 37.54
CA SER A 154 40.86 12.44 36.65
C SER A 154 40.00 11.91 35.49
N VAL A 155 40.62 11.63 34.35
CA VAL A 155 39.96 10.93 33.21
C VAL A 155 39.38 9.58 33.64
N LYS A 156 40.06 8.86 34.55
CA LYS A 156 39.55 7.60 35.13
C LYS A 156 38.24 7.80 35.91
N THR A 157 38.09 8.94 36.57
CA THR A 157 36.83 9.30 37.26
C THR A 157 35.71 9.51 36.24
N VAL A 158 35.98 10.19 35.12
CA VAL A 158 35.02 10.36 34.01
C VAL A 158 34.59 9.00 33.45
N GLU A 159 35.54 8.10 33.16
CA GLU A 159 35.25 6.76 32.67
C GLU A 159 34.39 5.94 33.64
N SER A 160 34.70 5.99 34.94
CA SER A 160 33.93 5.31 35.97
C SER A 160 32.48 5.82 36.05
N GLN A 161 32.29 7.15 36.02
CA GLN A 161 30.96 7.75 36.04
C GLN A 161 30.15 7.44 34.77
N MET A 162 30.80 7.41 33.61
CA MET A 162 30.18 6.98 32.34
C MET A 162 29.76 5.50 32.39
N ARG A 163 30.60 4.63 32.98
CA ARG A 163 30.25 3.20 33.16
C ARG A 163 29.01 3.03 34.03
N ILE A 164 28.90 3.78 35.13
CA ILE A 164 27.73 3.76 36.02
C ILE A 164 26.48 4.23 35.27
N ALA A 165 26.57 5.33 34.52
CA ALA A 165 25.47 5.86 33.71
C ALA A 165 24.95 4.83 32.70
N PHE A 166 25.86 4.25 31.90
CA PHE A 166 25.49 3.27 30.88
C PHE A 166 24.93 1.98 31.47
N GLN A 167 25.44 1.54 32.62
CA GLN A 167 24.90 0.38 33.31
C GLN A 167 23.43 0.60 33.72
N LYS A 168 23.12 1.73 34.38
CA LYS A 168 21.74 2.07 34.76
C LYS A 168 20.81 2.19 33.55
N ILE A 169 21.29 2.78 32.45
CA ILE A 169 20.51 2.87 31.21
C ILE A 169 20.26 1.47 30.64
N ARG A 170 21.29 0.63 30.54
CA ARG A 170 21.15 -0.73 30.02
C ARG A 170 20.20 -1.59 30.86
N GLU A 171 20.23 -1.44 32.19
CA GLU A 171 19.31 -2.13 33.10
C GLU A 171 17.86 -1.70 32.88
N SER A 172 17.61 -0.41 32.59
CA SER A 172 16.29 0.06 32.22
C SER A 172 15.82 -0.57 30.91
N PHE A 173 16.65 -0.72 29.89
CA PHE A 173 16.24 -1.26 28.58
C PHE A 173 16.51 -2.77 28.38
N LYS A 174 16.65 -3.56 29.46
CA LYS A 174 17.20 -4.93 29.44
C LYS A 174 16.52 -5.93 28.48
N ASN A 175 15.25 -5.71 28.10
CA ASN A 175 14.49 -6.58 27.21
C ASN A 175 14.31 -6.00 25.78
N GLU A 176 15.03 -4.93 25.45
CA GLU A 176 14.91 -4.25 24.17
C GLU A 176 16.30 -4.05 23.56
N GLU A 177 16.47 -4.38 22.29
CA GLU A 177 17.62 -3.88 21.54
C GLU A 177 17.47 -2.38 21.35
N VAL A 178 18.38 -1.63 21.97
CA VAL A 178 18.36 -0.17 21.94
C VAL A 178 19.71 0.34 21.50
N ILE A 179 19.73 1.03 20.36
CA ILE A 179 20.90 1.79 19.93
C ILE A 179 20.89 3.09 20.72
N LEU A 180 21.62 3.12 21.84
CA LEU A 180 21.64 4.30 22.73
C LEU A 180 22.02 5.57 21.99
N TRP A 181 22.92 5.48 21.00
CA TRP A 181 23.31 6.62 20.17
C TRP A 181 22.11 7.25 19.42
N THR A 182 21.15 6.46 18.93
CA THR A 182 19.97 7.00 18.22
C THR A 182 18.93 7.59 19.16
N LEU A 183 18.82 7.09 20.39
CA LEU A 183 17.96 7.71 21.40
C LEU A 183 18.55 9.02 21.91
N PHE A 184 19.87 9.06 22.19
CA PHE A 184 20.53 10.27 22.67
C PHE A 184 20.54 11.40 21.62
N SER A 185 20.63 11.09 20.32
CA SER A 185 20.56 12.11 19.26
C SER A 185 19.16 12.70 19.08
N LYS A 186 18.11 11.99 19.52
CA LYS A 186 16.71 12.43 19.46
C LYS A 186 16.19 12.97 20.80
N LEU A 187 16.98 12.86 21.86
CA LEU A 187 16.63 13.37 23.19
C LEU A 187 16.80 14.90 23.19
N ARG A 188 15.69 15.64 23.13
CA ARG A 188 15.67 17.07 23.45
C ARG A 188 15.68 17.23 24.96
N VAL A 189 16.82 17.62 25.52
CA VAL A 189 16.86 18.18 26.87
C VAL A 189 16.73 19.70 26.70
N CYS A 190 15.61 20.24 27.18
CA CYS A 190 15.43 21.68 27.36
C CYS A 190 16.32 22.19 28.49
#